data_AF-A0A429GXZ7-F1
#
_entry.id   AF-A0A429GXZ7-F1
#
_cell.length_a   1.000
_cell.length_b   1.000
_cell.length_c   1.000
_cell.angle_alpha   90.00
_cell.angle_beta   90.00
_cell.angle_gamma   90.00
#
_symmetry.space_group_name_H-M   'P 1'
#
loop_
_entity.id
_entity.type
_entity.pdbx_description
1 polymer ?
#
loop_
_entity_poly.entity_id
_entity_poly.type
_entity_poly.pdbx_seq_one_letter_code
_entity_poly.pdbx_strand_id
1 'polypeptide(L)'
;MSEIISTLAILISIASSAAGLGYWLARQFEKIARQFEKIDIQFKEMERRMERLERGIFSFNELLLKVLEEKDVISRTEAISLMAALQSMIPSSRTKYYTKEVENRLRELLGKDPEKYTLEDIKELERIADIMEDEYMVSGRKELIDYAAKLRVAALVLKVVFVEPKMRKLKEWPLGY
;
A
#
# COMPACT_ATOMS: atom_id res chain seq x y z
N MET A 1 -72.69 -1.67 15.43
CA MET A 1 -71.90 -0.79 16.32
C MET A 1 -70.79 -1.56 17.04
N SER A 2 -71.08 -2.75 17.62
CA SER A 2 -70.09 -3.63 18.28
C SER A 2 -68.97 -4.15 17.36
N GLU A 3 -69.27 -4.55 16.12
CA GLU A 3 -68.27 -5.06 15.16
C GLU A 3 -67.26 -3.99 14.69
N ILE A 4 -67.71 -2.74 14.58
CA ILE A 4 -66.86 -1.61 14.22
C ILE A 4 -65.86 -1.34 15.36
N ILE A 5 -66.33 -1.40 16.61
CA ILE A 5 -65.52 -1.21 17.80
C ILE A 5 -64.49 -2.35 17.96
N SER A 6 -64.87 -3.60 17.73
CA SER A 6 -63.94 -4.74 17.81
C SER A 6 -62.86 -4.69 16.72
N THR A 7 -63.22 -4.33 15.50
CA THR A 7 -62.27 -4.16 14.38
C THR A 7 -61.27 -3.04 14.68
N LEU A 8 -61.74 -1.91 15.20
CA LEU A 8 -60.88 -0.79 15.66
C LEU A 8 -59.91 -1.22 16.77
N ALA A 9 -60.38 -1.99 17.75
CA ALA A 9 -59.53 -2.48 18.84
C ALA A 9 -58.41 -3.41 18.34
N ILE A 10 -58.72 -4.30 17.37
CA ILE A 10 -57.73 -5.18 16.75
C ILE A 10 -56.69 -4.37 15.95
N LEU A 11 -57.13 -3.38 15.17
CA LEU A 11 -56.24 -2.50 14.40
C LEU A 11 -55.30 -1.69 15.30
N ILE A 12 -55.79 -1.17 16.43
CA ILE A 12 -54.96 -0.45 17.41
C ILE A 12 -53.92 -1.38 18.03
N SER A 13 -54.29 -2.62 18.34
CA SER A 13 -53.37 -3.63 18.90
C SER A 13 -52.26 -4.01 17.91
N ILE A 14 -52.62 -4.22 16.64
CA ILE A 14 -51.66 -4.48 15.55
C ILE A 14 -50.73 -3.27 15.36
N ALA A 15 -51.28 -2.06 15.30
CA ALA A 15 -50.50 -0.83 15.14
C ALA A 15 -49.53 -0.61 16.31
N SER A 16 -49.97 -0.86 17.55
CA SER A 16 -49.14 -0.74 18.76
C SER A 16 -48.02 -1.77 18.77
N SER A 17 -48.31 -3.00 18.35
CA SER A 17 -47.33 -4.08 18.23
C SER A 17 -46.29 -3.78 17.14
N ALA A 18 -46.72 -3.27 15.99
CA ALA A 18 -45.84 -2.84 14.90
C ALA A 18 -44.96 -1.64 15.31
N ALA A 19 -45.52 -0.67 16.03
CA ALA A 19 -44.76 0.47 16.57
C ALA A 19 -43.71 0.02 17.59
N GLY A 20 -44.04 -0.93 18.47
CA GLY A 20 -43.11 -1.52 19.43
C GLY A 20 -41.95 -2.26 18.76
N LEU A 21 -42.24 -3.05 17.72
CA LEU A 21 -41.23 -3.72 16.91
C LEU A 21 -40.36 -2.71 16.14
N GLY A 22 -40.95 -1.68 15.55
CA GLY A 22 -40.23 -0.62 14.86
C GLY A 22 -39.27 0.13 15.78
N TYR A 23 -39.71 0.48 16.99
CA TYR A 23 -38.86 1.12 18.01
C TYR A 23 -37.72 0.19 18.46
N TRP A 24 -38.02 -1.09 18.70
CA TRP A 24 -36.99 -2.06 19.07
C TRP A 24 -35.95 -2.24 17.96
N LEU A 25 -36.39 -2.39 16.71
CA LEU A 25 -35.51 -2.51 15.54
C LEU A 25 -34.63 -1.27 15.38
N ALA A 26 -35.20 -0.07 15.46
CA ALA A 26 -34.45 1.18 15.39
C ALA A 26 -33.35 1.21 16.46
N ARG A 27 -33.66 0.78 17.69
CA ARG A 27 -32.69 0.70 18.79
C ARG A 27 -31.60 -0.36 18.55
N GLN A 28 -31.90 -1.48 17.87
CA GLN A 28 -30.88 -2.46 17.48
C GLN A 28 -29.97 -1.90 16.39
N PHE A 29 -30.52 -1.26 15.36
CA PHE A 29 -29.73 -0.60 14.32
C PHE A 29 -28.82 0.47 14.89
N GLU A 30 -29.28 1.26 15.86
CA GLU A 30 -28.46 2.27 16.53
C GLU A 30 -27.29 1.66 17.33
N LYS A 31 -27.50 0.51 17.97
CA LYS A 31 -26.42 -0.23 18.64
C LYS A 31 -25.40 -0.77 17.63
N ILE A 32 -25.88 -1.33 16.52
CA ILE A 32 -25.02 -1.84 15.43
C ILE A 32 -24.21 -0.69 14.83
N ALA A 33 -24.83 0.45 14.54
CA ALA A 33 -24.15 1.64 14.02
C ALA A 33 -23.03 2.11 14.96
N ARG A 34 -23.29 2.17 16.27
CA ARG A 34 -22.27 2.51 17.27
C ARG A 34 -21.13 1.49 17.35
N GLN A 35 -21.41 0.20 17.12
CA GLN A 35 -20.36 -0.81 17.04
C GLN A 35 -19.50 -0.62 15.79
N PHE A 36 -20.12 -0.36 14.63
CA PHE A 36 -19.38 -0.06 13.39
C PHE A 36 -18.52 1.20 13.52
N GLU A 37 -19.01 2.25 14.17
CA GLU A 37 -18.24 3.47 14.43
C GLU A 37 -16.99 3.19 15.29
N LYS A 38 -17.14 2.40 16.36
CA LYS A 38 -15.99 1.98 17.19
C LYS A 38 -14.98 1.15 16.39
N ILE A 39 -15.46 0.25 15.55
CA ILE A 39 -14.61 -0.56 14.67
C ILE A 39 -13.84 0.34 13.69
N ASP A 40 -14.50 1.31 13.06
CA ASP A 40 -13.87 2.26 12.14
C ASP A 40 -12.75 3.08 12.83
N ILE A 41 -12.99 3.54 14.06
CA ILE A 41 -11.97 4.24 14.85
C ILE A 41 -10.76 3.33 15.12
N GLN A 42 -11.00 2.08 15.52
CA GLN A 42 -9.92 1.11 15.77
C GLN A 42 -9.14 0.78 14.50
N PHE A 43 -9.81 0.61 13.37
CA PHE A 43 -9.16 0.40 12.07
C PHE A 43 -8.28 1.59 11.69
N LYS A 44 -8.78 2.82 11.79
CA LYS A 44 -7.99 4.04 11.52
C LYS A 44 -6.78 4.18 12.44
N GLU A 45 -6.91 3.78 13.71
CA GLU A 45 -5.76 3.77 14.62
C GLU A 45 -4.73 2.73 14.20
N MET A 46 -5.18 1.54 13.80
CA MET A 46 -4.31 0.47 13.28
C MET A 46 -3.58 0.89 12.01
N GLU A 47 -4.27 1.49 11.04
CA GLU A 47 -3.69 2.04 9.80
C GLU A 47 -2.58 3.04 10.13
N ARG A 48 -2.84 4.01 11.01
CA ARG A 48 -1.82 4.99 11.44
C ARG A 48 -0.62 4.33 12.11
N ARG A 49 -0.84 3.27 12.90
CA ARG A 49 0.26 2.50 13.53
C ARG A 49 1.07 1.75 12.48
N MET A 50 0.42 1.15 11.49
CA MET A 50 1.08 0.47 10.37
C MET A 50 1.90 1.44 9.53
N GLU A 51 1.35 2.60 9.15
CA GLU A 51 2.12 3.61 8.41
C GLU A 51 3.35 4.10 9.20
N ARG A 52 3.21 4.29 10.53
CA ARG A 52 4.36 4.68 11.37
C ARG A 52 5.41 3.58 11.41
N LEU A 53 4.99 2.31 11.49
CA LEU A 53 5.90 1.18 11.48
C LEU A 53 6.62 1.07 10.12
N GLU A 54 5.88 1.18 9.02
CA GLU A 54 6.42 1.18 7.67
C GLU A 54 7.45 2.30 7.50
N ARG A 55 7.11 3.54 7.84
CA ARG A 55 8.07 4.67 7.83
C ARG A 55 9.31 4.39 8.68
N GLY A 56 9.14 3.78 9.85
CA GLY A 56 10.24 3.38 10.73
C GLY A 56 11.17 2.35 10.10
N ILE A 57 10.60 1.29 9.51
CA ILE A 57 11.34 0.23 8.82
C ILE A 57 12.07 0.79 7.60
N PHE A 58 11.40 1.59 6.78
CA PHE A 58 12.02 2.25 5.62
C PHE A 58 13.18 3.16 6.03
N SER A 59 12.98 3.99 7.04
CA SER A 59 14.03 4.90 7.54
C SER A 59 15.23 4.12 8.10
N PHE A 60 14.98 3.05 8.87
CA PHE A 60 16.03 2.18 9.38
C PHE A 60 16.79 1.46 8.27
N ASN A 61 16.08 0.89 7.30
CA ASN A 61 16.68 0.22 6.15
C ASN A 61 17.52 1.18 5.32
N GLU A 62 17.05 2.41 5.08
CA GLU A 62 17.83 3.43 4.36
C GLU A 62 19.13 3.78 5.11
N LEU A 63 19.06 3.98 6.43
CA LEU A 63 20.25 4.24 7.25
C LEU A 63 21.22 3.05 7.23
N LEU A 64 20.71 1.83 7.37
CA LEU A 64 21.51 0.61 7.30
C LEU A 64 22.21 0.49 5.94
N LEU A 65 21.47 0.68 4.85
CA LEU A 65 22.02 0.63 3.50
C LEU A 65 23.11 1.69 3.29
N LYS A 66 22.94 2.90 3.83
CA LYS A 66 23.99 3.94 3.80
C LYS A 66 25.25 3.51 4.54
N VAL A 67 25.10 2.90 5.71
CA VAL A 67 26.25 2.36 6.47
C VAL A 67 26.94 1.23 5.69
N LEU A 68 26.16 0.35 5.05
CA LEU A 68 26.70 -0.75 4.25
C LEU A 68 27.40 -0.27 2.97
N GLU A 69 26.88 0.78 2.33
CA GLU A 69 27.52 1.42 1.17
C GLU A 69 28.83 2.10 1.56
N GLU A 70 28.85 2.86 2.66
CA GLU A 70 30.07 3.49 3.19
C GLU A 70 31.13 2.46 3.62
N LYS A 71 30.71 1.25 3.98
CA LYS A 71 31.59 0.11 4.31
C LYS A 71 31.96 -0.74 3.10
N ASP A 72 31.55 -0.34 1.90
CA ASP A 72 31.77 -1.06 0.63
C ASP A 72 31.21 -2.51 0.63
N VAL A 73 30.20 -2.76 1.48
CA VAL A 73 29.48 -4.05 1.53
C VAL A 73 28.39 -4.10 0.46
N ILE A 74 27.77 -2.96 0.18
CA ILE A 74 26.85 -2.80 -0.95
C ILE A 74 27.44 -1.72 -1.85
N SER A 75 28.15 -2.16 -2.89
CA SER A 75 28.73 -1.29 -3.90
C SER A 75 27.85 -1.26 -5.16
N ARG A 76 28.35 -0.60 -6.21
CA ARG A 76 27.73 -0.60 -7.54
C ARG A 76 27.56 -2.02 -8.08
N THR A 77 28.53 -2.90 -7.83
CA THR A 77 28.51 -4.28 -8.35
C THR A 77 27.35 -5.07 -7.74
N GLU A 78 27.19 -5.06 -6.41
CA GLU A 78 26.10 -5.76 -5.73
C GLU A 78 24.74 -5.21 -6.15
N ALA A 79 24.63 -3.90 -6.31
CA ALA A 79 23.40 -3.28 -6.78
C ALA A 79 23.07 -3.69 -8.23
N ILE A 80 24.04 -3.76 -9.14
CA ILE A 80 23.84 -4.26 -10.52
C ILE A 80 23.42 -5.74 -10.50
N SER A 81 24.06 -6.57 -9.69
CA SER A 81 23.72 -8.00 -9.56
C SER A 81 22.31 -8.19 -9.02
N LEU A 82 21.88 -7.39 -8.04
CA LEU A 82 20.52 -7.38 -7.52
C LEU A 82 19.50 -7.07 -8.62
N MET A 83 19.81 -6.08 -9.47
CA MET A 83 18.95 -5.69 -10.59
C MET A 83 18.81 -6.78 -11.63
N ALA A 84 19.92 -7.42 -12.01
CA ALA A 84 19.90 -8.56 -12.93
C ALA A 84 19.08 -9.73 -12.37
N ALA A 85 19.23 -10.03 -11.07
CA ALA A 85 18.45 -11.05 -10.39
C ALA A 85 16.95 -10.71 -10.43
N LEU A 86 16.56 -9.47 -10.10
CA LEU A 86 15.17 -9.01 -10.16
C LEU A 86 14.60 -9.10 -11.57
N GLN A 87 15.36 -8.69 -12.59
CA GLN A 87 14.93 -8.71 -13.98
C GLN A 87 14.60 -10.14 -14.44
N SER A 88 15.37 -11.14 -13.99
CA SER A 88 15.13 -12.56 -14.30
C SER A 88 13.87 -13.13 -13.62
N MET A 89 13.41 -12.51 -12.54
CA MET A 89 12.30 -12.98 -11.71
C MET A 89 11.00 -12.18 -11.92
N ILE A 90 10.96 -11.27 -12.90
CA ILE A 90 9.78 -10.42 -13.15
C ILE A 90 8.54 -11.30 -13.33
N PRO A 91 7.51 -11.16 -12.47
CA PRO A 91 6.29 -11.94 -12.58
C PRO A 91 5.53 -11.54 -13.84
N SER A 92 4.83 -12.50 -14.45
CA SER A 92 4.02 -12.25 -15.64
C SER A 92 2.82 -11.34 -15.33
N SER A 93 2.56 -10.35 -16.19
CA SER A 93 1.37 -9.50 -16.13
C SER A 93 0.09 -10.32 -16.31
N ARG A 94 -0.95 -10.01 -15.54
CA ARG A 94 -2.31 -10.51 -15.77
C ARG A 94 -3.34 -9.51 -15.24
N THR A 95 -4.57 -9.72 -15.69
CA THR A 95 -5.80 -9.22 -15.06
C THR A 95 -5.92 -7.69 -15.06
N LYS A 96 -5.81 -6.99 -13.92
CA LYS A 96 -6.50 -5.70 -13.74
C LYS A 96 -5.57 -4.50 -13.57
N TYR A 97 -4.70 -4.54 -12.57
CA TYR A 97 -3.78 -3.45 -12.21
C TYR A 97 -2.38 -3.71 -12.76
N TYR A 98 -1.84 -4.92 -12.56
CA TYR A 98 -0.51 -5.29 -13.09
C TYR A 98 -0.60 -5.75 -14.55
N THR A 99 -0.81 -4.77 -15.44
CA THR A 99 -0.97 -4.96 -16.88
C THR A 99 0.35 -5.22 -17.60
N LYS A 100 0.27 -5.60 -18.88
CA LYS A 100 1.47 -5.82 -19.70
C LYS A 100 2.30 -4.55 -19.89
N GLU A 101 1.64 -3.39 -19.93
CA GLU A 101 2.29 -2.08 -19.96
C GLU A 101 3.16 -1.87 -18.71
N VAL A 102 2.61 -2.17 -17.52
CA VAL A 102 3.34 -2.06 -16.25
C VAL A 102 4.51 -3.05 -16.20
N GLU A 103 4.32 -4.29 -16.65
CA GLU A 103 5.42 -5.26 -16.73
C GLU A 103 6.53 -4.81 -17.70
N ASN A 104 6.17 -4.27 -18.87
CA ASN A 104 7.15 -3.75 -19.83
C ASN A 104 7.90 -2.55 -19.24
N ARG A 105 7.16 -1.64 -18.58
CA ARG A 105 7.77 -0.50 -17.91
C ARG A 105 8.74 -0.91 -16.81
N LEU A 106 8.40 -1.93 -16.04
CA LEU A 106 9.30 -2.53 -15.05
C LEU A 106 10.55 -3.10 -15.73
N ARG A 107 10.40 -3.85 -16.83
CA ARG A 107 11.54 -4.39 -17.60
C ARG A 107 12.46 -3.30 -18.11
N GLU A 108 11.90 -2.20 -18.61
CA GLU A 108 12.66 -1.03 -19.08
C GLU A 108 13.44 -0.38 -17.95
N LEU A 109 12.79 -0.16 -16.80
CA LEU A 109 13.45 0.42 -15.63
C LEU A 109 14.58 -0.50 -15.18
N LEU A 110 14.29 -1.78 -14.92
CA LEU A 110 15.30 -2.71 -14.42
C LEU A 110 16.45 -2.96 -15.42
N GLY A 111 16.20 -2.78 -16.71
CA GLY A 111 17.22 -2.85 -17.77
C GLY A 111 17.93 -1.52 -18.07
N LYS A 112 17.51 -0.43 -17.43
CA LYS A 112 18.13 0.89 -17.59
C LYS A 112 19.53 0.86 -16.99
N ASP A 113 20.46 1.56 -17.64
CA ASP A 113 21.78 1.85 -17.09
C ASP A 113 21.65 2.46 -15.67
N PRO A 114 22.14 1.76 -14.62
CA PRO A 114 22.04 2.20 -13.23
C PRO A 114 22.62 3.60 -12.99
N GLU A 115 23.65 3.99 -13.76
CA GLU A 115 24.25 5.31 -13.65
C GLU A 115 23.31 6.43 -14.11
N LYS A 116 22.25 6.12 -14.85
CA LYS A 116 21.26 7.10 -15.34
C LYS A 116 19.98 7.13 -14.51
N TYR A 117 19.95 6.42 -13.38
CA TYR A 117 18.82 6.49 -12.47
C TYR A 117 18.66 7.89 -11.86
N THR A 118 17.41 8.28 -11.77
CA THR A 118 16.91 9.51 -11.17
C THR A 118 15.96 9.18 -10.03
N LEU A 119 15.64 10.18 -9.20
CA LEU A 119 14.64 10.03 -8.15
C LEU A 119 13.25 9.66 -8.71
N GLU A 120 12.92 10.09 -9.92
CA GLU A 120 11.65 9.73 -10.56
C GLU A 120 11.61 8.24 -10.96
N ASP A 121 12.74 7.68 -11.39
CA ASP A 121 12.81 6.24 -11.66
C ASP A 121 12.62 5.42 -10.37
N ILE A 122 13.15 5.90 -9.24
CA ILE A 122 12.95 5.26 -7.92
C ILE A 122 11.47 5.28 -7.54
N LYS A 123 10.82 6.44 -7.65
CA LYS A 123 9.38 6.58 -7.38
C LYS A 123 8.55 5.69 -8.30
N GLU A 124 8.94 5.56 -9.56
CA GLU A 124 8.23 4.69 -10.49
C GLU A 124 8.37 3.21 -10.11
N LEU A 125 9.55 2.75 -9.65
CA LEU A 125 9.69 1.40 -9.11
C LEU A 125 8.81 1.16 -7.87
N GLU A 126 8.72 2.15 -6.98
CA GLU A 126 7.83 2.11 -5.81
C GLU A 126 6.34 2.05 -6.24
N ARG A 127 5.93 2.89 -7.18
CA ARG A 127 4.57 2.87 -7.75
C ARG A 127 4.21 1.53 -8.38
N ILE A 128 5.15 0.90 -9.09
CA ILE A 128 4.94 -0.44 -9.66
C ILE A 128 4.78 -1.49 -8.56
N ALA A 129 5.52 -1.37 -7.46
CA ALA A 129 5.34 -2.25 -6.31
C ALA A 129 3.93 -2.09 -5.72
N ASP A 130 3.42 -0.87 -5.56
CA ASP A 130 2.05 -0.61 -5.09
C ASP A 130 1.00 -1.25 -6.02
N ILE A 131 1.17 -1.11 -7.34
CA ILE A 131 0.30 -1.75 -8.34
C ILE A 131 0.29 -3.28 -8.19
N MET A 132 1.44 -3.89 -7.88
CA MET A 132 1.52 -5.33 -7.64
C MET A 132 0.75 -5.75 -6.37
N GLU A 133 0.75 -4.92 -5.34
CA GLU A 133 -0.05 -5.16 -4.13
C GLU A 133 -1.55 -5.04 -4.42
N ASP A 134 -1.95 -4.00 -5.15
CA ASP A 134 -3.35 -3.83 -5.58
C ASP A 134 -3.85 -5.04 -6.39
N GLU A 135 -3.01 -5.54 -7.30
CA GLU A 135 -3.30 -6.76 -8.05
C GLU A 135 -3.36 -7.99 -7.13
N TYR A 136 -2.46 -8.11 -6.15
CA TYR A 136 -2.52 -9.19 -5.16
C TYR A 136 -3.82 -9.15 -4.34
N MET A 137 -4.26 -7.98 -3.91
CA MET A 137 -5.50 -7.82 -3.13
C MET A 137 -6.74 -8.31 -3.87
N VAL A 138 -6.74 -8.22 -5.21
CA VAL A 138 -7.87 -8.68 -6.04
C VAL A 138 -7.69 -10.12 -6.52
N SER A 139 -6.48 -10.52 -6.90
CA SER A 139 -6.22 -11.81 -7.55
C SER A 139 -5.73 -12.91 -6.61
N GLY A 140 -5.20 -12.56 -5.43
CA GLY A 140 -4.55 -13.48 -4.49
C GLY A 140 -3.18 -14.01 -4.94
N ARG A 141 -2.59 -13.46 -6.01
CA ARG A 141 -1.32 -13.89 -6.60
C ARG A 141 -0.12 -13.56 -5.71
N LYS A 142 0.25 -14.50 -4.84
CA LYS A 142 1.30 -14.32 -3.82
C LYS A 142 2.67 -13.93 -4.39
N GLU A 143 2.96 -14.35 -5.63
CA GLU A 143 4.23 -13.99 -6.28
C GLU A 143 4.37 -12.47 -6.52
N LEU A 144 3.25 -11.73 -6.62
CA LEU A 144 3.27 -10.28 -6.81
C LEU A 144 3.63 -9.55 -5.53
N ILE A 145 3.04 -9.90 -4.39
CA ILE A 145 3.35 -9.28 -3.09
C ILE A 145 4.79 -9.59 -2.66
N ASP A 146 5.26 -10.82 -2.91
CA ASP A 146 6.65 -11.21 -2.65
C ASP A 146 7.64 -10.46 -3.53
N TYR A 147 7.27 -10.16 -4.78
CA TYR A 147 8.11 -9.38 -5.69
C TYR A 147 8.08 -7.88 -5.34
N ALA A 148 6.91 -7.32 -5.00
CA ALA A 148 6.75 -5.94 -4.58
C ALA A 148 7.66 -5.58 -3.40
N ALA A 149 7.73 -6.45 -2.39
CA ALA A 149 8.64 -6.28 -1.26
C ALA A 149 10.12 -6.21 -1.69
N LYS A 150 10.56 -7.12 -2.57
CA LYS A 150 11.93 -7.13 -3.12
C LYS A 150 12.20 -5.88 -3.95
N LEU A 151 11.23 -5.45 -4.75
CA LEU A 151 11.33 -4.28 -5.61
C LEU A 151 11.52 -3.00 -4.80
N ARG A 152 10.81 -2.84 -3.68
CA ARG A 152 10.99 -1.68 -2.77
C ARG A 152 12.37 -1.65 -2.13
N VAL A 153 12.88 -2.80 -1.69
CA VAL A 153 14.25 -2.88 -1.16
C VAL A 153 15.27 -2.52 -2.23
N ALA A 154 15.11 -3.02 -3.45
CA ALA A 154 16.00 -2.67 -4.56
C ALA A 154 15.90 -1.18 -4.94
N ALA A 155 14.71 -0.58 -4.90
CA ALA A 155 14.54 0.85 -5.11
C ALA A 155 15.34 1.67 -4.08
N LEU A 156 15.34 1.28 -2.80
CA LEU A 156 16.19 1.90 -1.78
C LEU A 156 17.68 1.71 -2.05
N VAL A 157 18.11 0.50 -2.43
CA VAL A 157 19.52 0.23 -2.78
C VAL A 157 19.96 1.12 -3.94
N LEU A 158 19.16 1.19 -5.01
CA LEU A 158 19.46 2.06 -6.15
C LEU A 158 19.49 3.54 -5.77
N LYS A 159 18.57 3.99 -4.91
CA LYS A 159 18.54 5.35 -4.40
C LYS A 159 19.86 5.68 -3.69
N VAL A 160 20.27 4.84 -2.73
CA VAL A 160 21.48 5.05 -1.92
C VAL A 160 22.75 4.97 -2.76
N VAL A 161 22.88 3.95 -3.61
CA VAL A 161 24.11 3.67 -4.37
C VAL A 161 24.28 4.58 -5.60
N PHE A 162 23.20 4.88 -6.33
CA PHE A 162 23.31 5.58 -7.62
C PHE A 162 22.70 6.98 -7.66
N VAL A 163 21.68 7.28 -6.86
CA VAL A 163 20.95 8.56 -6.96
C VAL A 163 21.46 9.59 -5.96
N GLU A 164 21.57 9.24 -4.69
CA GLU A 164 22.01 10.16 -3.63
C GLU A 164 23.43 10.71 -3.83
N PRO A 165 24.44 9.95 -4.30
CA PRO A 165 25.77 10.49 -4.54
C PRO A 165 25.77 11.63 -5.58
N LYS A 166 24.89 11.56 -6.59
CA LYS A 166 24.72 12.63 -7.58
C LYS A 166 24.11 13.87 -6.93
N MET A 167 23.15 13.70 -6.03
CA MET A 167 22.53 14.81 -5.30
C MET A 167 23.47 15.47 -4.30
N ARG A 168 24.37 14.71 -3.65
CA ARG A 168 25.43 15.27 -2.79
C ARG A 168 26.35 16.20 -3.58
N LYS A 169 26.85 15.74 -4.73
CA LYS A 169 27.71 16.53 -5.63
C LYS A 169 27.04 17.83 -6.10
N LEU A 170 25.72 17.81 -6.34
CA LEU A 170 24.97 19.02 -6.71
C LEU A 170 24.81 20.01 -5.54
N LYS A 171 24.69 19.54 -4.30
CA LYS A 171 24.58 20.39 -3.11
C LYS A 171 25.91 21.02 -2.69
N GLU A 172 27.03 20.39 -3.00
CA GLU A 172 28.37 20.93 -2.77
C GLU A 172 28.71 22.08 -3.75
N TRP A 173 27.89 22.31 -4.79
CA TRP A 173 28.08 23.38 -5.77
C TRP A 173 27.15 24.60 -5.54
N PRO A 174 27.29 25.32 -4.40
CA PRO A 174 27.41 26.78 -4.51
C PRO A 174 28.27 27.41 -3.38
N LEU A 175 29.57 27.14 -3.34
CA LEU A 175 30.54 27.97 -2.59
C LEU A 175 31.84 28.24 -3.38
N GLY A 176 31.86 27.92 -4.68
CA GLY A 176 32.99 28.22 -5.57
C GLY A 176 32.75 29.49 -6.39
N TYR A 177 32.89 30.66 -5.76
CA TYR A 177 33.24 31.93 -6.40
C TYR A 177 34.31 32.61 -5.56
#